data_AF-A0A6N7HSA3-F1
#
_entry.id   AF-A0A6N7HSA3-F1
#
_cell.length_a   1.000
_cell.length_b   1.000
_cell.length_c   1.000
_cell.angle_alpha   90.00
_cell.angle_beta   90.00
_cell.angle_gamma   90.00
#
_symmetry.space_group_name_H-M   'P 1'
#
loop_
_entity.id
_entity.type
_entity.pdbx_description
1 polymer ?
#
loop_
_entity_poly.entity_id
_entity_poly.type
_entity_poly.pdbx_seq_one_letter_code
_entity_poly.pdbx_strand_id
1 'polypeptide(L)'
;MESERRRDGLPVRPPTRRTRPSRVPPHLRPRRQGQNPGDERTTEQRRADVLTDLLLGTNQHHMRAEIQVLVPATVLAGTSNEPGELAGYGPLDADTVRHLAGNATWRRILTDPLSGTVLDVGRKRYPSPGLAEHIRIRDRTCRFPGCPRPATSCELDHSIAHSKGGETSDGNLGPMCPHHHHAKDHGPWKLEQPKPGHFIWTSPTGDTYEVAPEPLHEPQPAPPAPDNDDPPRF
;
A
#
# COMPACT_ATOMS: atom_id res chain seq x y z
N MET A 1 51.17 -65.23 -23.24
CA MET A 1 52.33 -64.41 -23.64
C MET A 1 52.10 -63.03 -23.09
N GLU A 2 52.57 -62.87 -21.85
CA GLU A 2 52.52 -61.68 -21.01
C GLU A 2 53.03 -60.42 -21.71
N SER A 3 52.33 -59.31 -21.51
CA SER A 3 52.77 -57.96 -21.83
C SER A 3 53.38 -57.31 -20.59
N GLU A 4 54.70 -57.11 -20.58
CA GLU A 4 55.39 -56.27 -19.60
C GLU A 4 56.13 -55.13 -20.31
N ARG A 5 55.67 -53.88 -20.12
CA ARG A 5 56.56 -52.70 -20.15
C ARG A 5 56.12 -51.68 -19.10
N ARG A 6 56.91 -51.68 -18.02
CA ARG A 6 57.50 -50.57 -17.24
C ARG A 6 56.72 -49.26 -17.08
N ARG A 7 56.56 -48.92 -15.80
CA ARG A 7 56.11 -47.66 -15.21
C ARG A 7 57.19 -46.57 -15.40
N ASP A 8 56.78 -45.40 -15.90
CA ASP A 8 57.50 -44.13 -15.71
C ASP A 8 56.54 -43.15 -15.02
N GLY A 9 56.96 -42.67 -13.85
CA GLY A 9 56.22 -41.74 -13.01
C GLY A 9 56.36 -40.30 -13.48
N LEU A 10 55.24 -39.56 -13.48
CA LEU A 10 55.24 -38.10 -13.59
C LEU A 10 55.07 -37.42 -12.22
N PRO A 11 55.66 -36.23 -12.03
CA PRO A 11 56.01 -35.67 -10.72
C PRO A 11 54.84 -35.04 -9.95
N VAL A 12 54.87 -35.21 -8.63
CA VAL A 12 54.00 -34.55 -7.65
C VAL A 12 54.28 -33.05 -7.62
N ARG A 13 53.26 -32.22 -7.86
CA ARG A 13 53.33 -30.76 -7.77
C ARG A 13 53.37 -30.29 -6.30
N PRO A 14 54.17 -29.26 -5.94
CA PRO A 14 54.19 -28.73 -4.58
C PRO A 14 52.93 -27.90 -4.28
N PRO A 15 52.51 -27.80 -3.01
CA PRO A 15 51.30 -27.07 -2.63
C PRO A 15 51.45 -25.57 -2.86
N THR A 16 50.47 -24.97 -3.54
CA THR A 16 50.40 -23.53 -3.78
C THR A 16 50.13 -22.76 -2.50
N ARG A 17 50.87 -21.66 -2.34
CA ARG A 17 50.84 -20.71 -1.23
C ARG A 17 49.39 -20.18 -1.05
N ARG A 18 48.78 -20.40 0.13
CA ARG A 18 47.46 -19.84 0.48
C ARG A 18 47.49 -18.31 0.35
N THR A 19 46.76 -17.77 -0.62
CA THR A 19 46.44 -16.35 -0.72
C THR A 19 45.50 -15.96 0.42
N ARG A 20 45.80 -14.84 1.08
CA ARG A 20 44.92 -14.22 2.10
C ARG A 20 43.51 -13.99 1.50
N PRO A 21 42.43 -14.15 2.27
CA PRO A 21 41.10 -13.85 1.77
C PRO A 21 40.99 -12.39 1.34
N SER A 22 40.43 -12.20 0.15
CA SER A 22 40.12 -10.93 -0.48
C SER A 22 39.24 -10.06 0.42
N ARG A 23 39.49 -8.75 0.42
CA ARG A 23 38.66 -7.75 1.11
C ARG A 23 37.22 -7.83 0.59
N VAL A 24 36.25 -7.77 1.51
CA VAL A 24 34.81 -7.69 1.18
C VAL A 24 34.55 -6.54 0.19
N PRO A 25 33.84 -6.78 -0.93
CA PRO A 25 33.49 -5.76 -1.91
C PRO A 25 32.74 -4.58 -1.27
N PRO A 26 32.95 -3.33 -1.75
CA PRO A 26 32.40 -2.14 -1.12
C PRO A 26 30.87 -2.11 -1.03
N HIS A 27 30.15 -2.82 -1.92
CA HIS A 27 28.68 -2.93 -1.91
C HIS A 27 28.13 -3.96 -0.90
N LEU A 28 28.98 -4.86 -0.39
CA LEU A 28 28.64 -5.82 0.69
C LEU A 28 29.07 -5.29 2.07
N ARG A 29 29.54 -4.04 2.14
CA ARG A 29 29.78 -3.40 3.43
C ARG A 29 28.43 -2.94 3.99
N PRO A 30 28.04 -3.37 5.21
CA PRO A 30 26.87 -2.80 5.85
C PRO A 30 27.10 -1.29 5.91
N ARG A 31 26.13 -0.51 5.40
CA ARG A 31 26.08 0.92 5.68
C ARG A 31 26.13 1.04 7.20
N ARG A 32 27.23 1.56 7.75
CA ARG A 32 27.18 2.17 9.07
C ARG A 32 26.26 3.38 8.91
N GLN A 33 24.96 3.15 9.03
CA GLN A 33 24.06 4.22 9.39
C GLN A 33 24.58 4.72 10.74
N GLY A 34 25.25 5.87 10.68
CA GLY A 34 25.54 6.64 11.88
C GLY A 34 24.24 6.77 12.65
N GLN A 35 24.33 6.58 13.96
CA GLN A 35 23.23 6.71 14.90
C GLN A 35 22.38 7.91 14.51
N ASN A 36 21.14 7.67 14.07
CA ASN A 36 20.19 8.77 13.88
C ASN A 36 19.94 9.35 15.28
N PRO A 37 20.30 10.61 15.54
CA PRO A 37 20.00 11.23 16.81
C PRO A 37 18.48 11.32 16.94
N GLY A 38 17.91 10.54 17.87
CA GLY A 38 16.46 10.38 18.05
C GLY A 38 15.92 8.96 17.82
N ASP A 39 16.76 8.00 17.44
CA ASP A 39 16.33 6.60 17.29
C ASP A 39 16.29 5.88 18.64
N GLU A 40 15.11 5.84 19.26
CA GLU A 40 14.84 5.19 20.56
C GLU A 40 14.86 3.65 20.50
N ARG A 41 15.01 3.04 19.31
CA ARG A 41 14.97 1.58 19.17
C ARG A 41 16.17 0.90 19.82
N THR A 42 15.90 -0.22 20.49
CA THR A 42 16.92 -1.05 21.15
C THR A 42 17.89 -1.67 20.14
N THR A 43 19.05 -2.13 20.62
CA THR A 43 20.03 -2.82 19.76
C THR A 43 19.45 -4.09 19.13
N GLU A 44 18.51 -4.76 19.80
CA GLU A 44 17.84 -5.95 19.28
C GLU A 44 16.86 -5.61 18.17
N GLN A 45 16.06 -4.54 18.32
CA GLN A 45 15.18 -4.04 17.26
C GLN A 45 15.98 -3.67 16.01
N ARG A 46 17.12 -2.99 16.17
CA ARG A 46 18.01 -2.67 15.04
C ARG A 46 18.60 -3.91 14.36
N ARG A 47 18.91 -4.96 15.13
CA ARG A 47 19.40 -6.23 14.57
C ARG A 47 18.28 -6.97 13.83
N ALA A 48 17.05 -6.91 14.33
CA ALA A 48 15.88 -7.48 13.66
C ALA A 48 15.61 -6.77 12.32
N ASP A 49 15.71 -5.43 12.28
CA ASP A 49 15.57 -4.65 11.04
C ASP A 49 16.64 -5.04 10.02
N VAL A 50 17.91 -5.09 10.43
CA VAL A 50 19.03 -5.51 9.56
C VAL A 50 18.86 -6.95 9.07
N LEU A 51 18.40 -7.87 9.94
CA LEU A 51 18.11 -9.25 9.56
C LEU A 51 16.98 -9.30 8.52
N THR A 52 15.94 -8.49 8.70
CA THR A 52 14.80 -8.40 7.79
C THR A 52 15.25 -7.88 6.42
N ASP A 53 16.06 -6.82 6.39
CA ASP A 53 16.66 -6.28 5.16
C ASP A 53 17.55 -7.31 4.44
N LEU A 54 18.29 -8.13 5.19
CA LEU A 54 19.12 -9.19 4.63
C LEU A 54 18.30 -10.36 4.06
N LEU A 55 17.18 -10.71 4.70
CA LEU A 55 16.30 -11.80 4.28
C LEU A 55 15.42 -11.42 3.09
N LEU A 56 14.88 -10.20 3.09
CA LEU A 56 13.98 -9.71 2.05
C LEU A 56 14.71 -9.07 0.87
N GLY A 57 15.99 -8.73 1.04
CA GLY A 57 16.80 -8.00 0.08
C GLY A 57 16.47 -6.51 0.04
N THR A 58 17.45 -5.68 -0.34
CA THR A 58 17.28 -4.21 -0.44
C THR A 58 16.42 -3.78 -1.65
N ASN A 59 16.04 -4.73 -2.50
CA ASN A 59 15.01 -4.53 -3.50
C ASN A 59 13.69 -4.98 -2.90
N GLN A 60 13.02 -4.04 -2.22
CA GLN A 60 11.62 -4.20 -1.87
C GLN A 60 10.81 -4.20 -3.17
N HIS A 61 10.78 -5.35 -3.86
CA HIS A 61 9.62 -5.66 -4.68
C HIS A 61 8.45 -5.60 -3.72
N HIS A 62 7.60 -4.59 -3.86
CA HIS A 62 6.36 -4.45 -3.11
C HIS A 62 5.52 -5.69 -3.42
N MET A 63 5.74 -6.78 -2.67
CA MET A 63 4.82 -7.88 -2.65
C MET A 63 3.53 -7.31 -2.09
N ARG A 64 2.51 -7.19 -2.95
CA ARG A 64 1.15 -6.92 -2.50
C ARG A 64 0.66 -8.19 -1.81
N ALA A 65 0.97 -8.31 -0.52
CA ALA A 65 0.36 -9.29 0.35
C ALA A 65 -1.00 -8.73 0.80
N GLU A 66 -2.09 -9.39 0.37
CA GLU A 66 -3.39 -9.15 0.99
C GLU A 66 -3.46 -10.00 2.26
N ILE A 67 -3.48 -9.33 3.40
CA ILE A 67 -3.59 -9.98 4.71
C ILE A 67 -4.98 -9.69 5.27
N GLN A 68 -5.69 -10.74 5.69
CA GLN A 68 -6.98 -10.61 6.35
C GLN A 68 -6.79 -10.75 7.86
N VAL A 69 -7.12 -9.66 8.56
CA VAL A 69 -7.15 -9.62 10.02
C VAL A 69 -8.60 -9.47 10.45
N LEU A 70 -9.10 -10.42 11.24
CA LEU A 70 -10.40 -10.33 11.88
C LEU A 70 -10.24 -9.61 13.21
N VAL A 71 -11.02 -8.55 13.42
CA VAL A 71 -10.88 -7.68 14.58
C VAL A 71 -12.26 -7.35 15.16
N PRO A 72 -12.48 -7.54 16.48
CA PRO A 72 -13.69 -7.04 17.13
C PRO A 72 -13.77 -5.51 17.04
N ALA A 73 -14.96 -4.98 16.76
CA ALA A 73 -15.16 -3.53 16.65
C ALA A 73 -14.76 -2.76 17.93
N THR A 74 -14.87 -3.40 19.10
CA THR A 74 -14.46 -2.86 20.41
C THR A 74 -12.94 -2.63 20.51
N VAL A 75 -12.13 -3.45 19.85
CA VAL A 75 -10.66 -3.30 19.81
C VAL A 75 -10.28 -2.09 18.97
N LEU A 76 -10.95 -1.92 17.81
CA LEU A 76 -10.78 -0.74 16.95
C LEU A 76 -11.29 0.55 17.62
N ALA A 77 -12.35 0.45 18.42
CA ALA A 77 -12.88 1.57 19.20
C ALA A 77 -12.00 1.93 20.42
N GLY A 78 -10.97 1.14 20.73
CA GLY A 78 -10.12 1.35 21.89
C GLY A 78 -10.78 1.00 23.23
N THR A 79 -11.93 0.32 23.21
CA THR A 79 -12.68 -0.08 24.41
C THR A 79 -12.36 -1.49 24.88
N SER A 80 -11.55 -2.23 24.12
CA SER A 80 -11.07 -3.58 24.44
C SER A 80 -9.61 -3.75 23.97
N ASN A 81 -8.89 -4.65 24.65
CA ASN A 81 -7.55 -5.11 24.26
C ASN A 81 -7.55 -6.62 23.93
N GLU A 82 -8.72 -7.19 23.63
CA GLU A 82 -8.80 -8.54 23.09
C GLU A 82 -7.96 -8.67 21.81
N PRO A 83 -7.32 -9.82 21.57
CA PRO A 83 -6.50 -10.02 20.38
C PRO A 83 -7.37 -10.02 19.12
N GLY A 84 -6.82 -9.47 18.04
CA GLY A 84 -7.33 -9.76 16.68
C GLY A 84 -6.81 -11.10 16.20
N GLU A 85 -7.35 -11.61 15.10
CA GLU A 85 -6.92 -12.88 14.51
C GLU A 85 -6.39 -12.66 13.09
N LEU A 86 -5.15 -13.06 12.87
CA LEU A 86 -4.52 -13.13 11.56
C LEU A 86 -4.84 -14.48 10.93
N ALA A 87 -5.60 -14.47 9.84
CA ALA A 87 -6.06 -15.68 9.18
C ALA A 87 -4.89 -16.61 8.82
N GLY A 88 -4.86 -17.80 9.42
CA GLY A 88 -3.84 -18.83 9.18
C GLY A 88 -2.57 -18.72 10.02
N TYR A 89 -2.42 -17.68 10.85
CA TYR A 89 -1.22 -17.47 11.68
C TYR A 89 -1.53 -17.31 13.18
N GLY A 90 -2.75 -16.91 13.55
CA GLY A 90 -3.21 -16.84 14.94
C GLY A 90 -3.36 -15.42 15.49
N PRO A 91 -3.34 -15.23 16.82
CA PRO A 91 -3.70 -13.96 17.44
C PRO A 91 -2.65 -12.86 17.22
N LEU A 92 -3.13 -11.64 17.03
CA LEU A 92 -2.37 -10.39 17.04
C LEU A 92 -2.79 -9.53 18.23
N ASP A 93 -1.84 -8.88 18.87
CA ASP A 93 -2.14 -7.95 19.96
C ASP A 93 -2.91 -6.72 19.46
N ALA A 94 -3.65 -6.07 20.37
CA ALA A 94 -4.52 -4.96 20.04
C ALA A 94 -3.78 -3.76 19.42
N ASP A 95 -2.51 -3.52 19.77
CA ASP A 95 -1.74 -2.38 19.24
C ASP A 95 -1.28 -2.65 17.82
N THR A 96 -0.76 -3.85 17.53
CA THR A 96 -0.46 -4.30 16.16
C THR A 96 -1.71 -4.24 15.29
N VAL A 97 -2.85 -4.68 15.80
CA VAL A 97 -4.13 -4.64 15.08
C VAL A 97 -4.56 -3.20 14.75
N ARG A 98 -4.51 -2.28 15.73
CA ARG A 98 -4.83 -0.86 15.50
C ARG A 98 -3.89 -0.23 14.47
N HIS A 99 -2.60 -0.56 14.54
CA HIS A 99 -1.62 -0.09 13.57
C HIS A 99 -1.96 -0.54 12.14
N LEU A 100 -2.29 -1.83 11.96
CA LEU A 100 -2.70 -2.38 10.66
C LEU A 100 -4.03 -1.76 10.17
N ALA A 101 -4.99 -1.55 11.07
CA ALA A 101 -6.30 -1.03 10.73
C ALA A 101 -6.26 0.39 10.12
N GLY A 102 -5.30 1.23 10.54
CA GLY A 102 -5.16 2.61 10.06
C GLY A 102 -4.94 2.74 8.54
N ASN A 103 -4.35 1.71 7.92
CA ASN A 103 -4.01 1.71 6.50
C ASN A 103 -4.71 0.61 5.69
N ALA A 104 -5.59 -0.18 6.32
CA ALA A 104 -6.26 -1.30 5.67
C ALA A 104 -7.57 -0.89 4.98
N THR A 105 -7.98 -1.64 3.94
CA THR A 105 -9.35 -1.60 3.41
C THR A 105 -10.24 -2.51 4.27
N TRP A 106 -11.35 -2.00 4.77
CA TRP A 106 -12.17 -2.72 5.75
C TRP A 106 -13.34 -3.43 5.09
N ARG A 107 -13.79 -4.53 5.70
CA ARG A 107 -15.02 -5.24 5.36
C ARG A 107 -15.74 -5.61 6.65
N ARG A 108 -17.05 -5.39 6.71
CA ARG A 108 -17.85 -5.73 7.90
C ARG A 108 -18.17 -7.23 7.91
N ILE A 109 -17.93 -7.88 9.04
CA ILE A 109 -18.39 -9.24 9.33
C ILE A 109 -19.25 -9.17 10.58
N LEU A 110 -20.44 -9.77 10.55
CA LEU A 110 -21.29 -9.92 11.73
C LEU A 110 -21.23 -11.37 12.19
N THR A 111 -21.07 -11.56 13.48
CA THR A 111 -21.05 -12.86 14.13
C THR A 111 -22.14 -12.94 15.19
N ASP A 112 -22.64 -14.15 15.43
CA ASP A 112 -23.47 -14.44 16.59
C ASP A 112 -22.59 -14.42 17.86
N PRO A 113 -22.90 -13.59 18.88
CA PRO A 113 -22.03 -13.42 20.04
C PRO A 113 -21.92 -14.67 20.92
N LEU A 114 -22.87 -15.61 20.86
CA LEU A 114 -22.86 -16.81 21.69
C LEU A 114 -22.10 -17.97 21.04
N SER A 115 -22.27 -18.17 19.74
CA SER A 115 -21.64 -19.28 19.00
C SER A 115 -20.39 -18.88 18.22
N GLY A 116 -20.17 -17.58 17.98
CA GLY A 116 -19.12 -17.09 17.07
C GLY A 116 -19.43 -17.32 15.59
N THR A 117 -20.60 -17.86 15.24
CA THR A 117 -20.97 -18.16 13.85
C THR A 117 -21.08 -16.89 13.03
N VAL A 118 -20.53 -16.89 11.82
CA VAL A 118 -20.68 -15.78 10.86
C VAL A 118 -22.13 -15.71 10.38
N LEU A 119 -22.78 -14.57 10.63
CA LEU A 119 -24.15 -14.27 10.22
C LEU A 119 -24.19 -13.50 8.89
N ASP A 120 -23.25 -12.59 8.68
CA ASP A 120 -23.18 -11.76 7.47
C ASP A 120 -21.73 -11.37 7.17
N VAL A 121 -21.39 -11.36 5.89
CA VAL A 121 -20.12 -10.84 5.37
C VAL A 121 -20.45 -9.72 4.39
N GLY A 122 -20.48 -8.49 4.91
CA GLY A 122 -20.93 -7.31 4.19
C GLY A 122 -20.22 -7.17 2.84
N ARG A 123 -20.97 -6.89 1.76
CA ARG A 123 -20.42 -6.80 0.40
C ARG A 123 -19.65 -5.49 0.14
N LYS A 124 -19.87 -4.47 0.97
CA LYS A 124 -19.21 -3.17 0.87
C LYS A 124 -17.78 -3.25 1.42
N ARG A 125 -16.82 -2.73 0.65
CA ARG A 125 -15.48 -2.41 1.13
C ARG A 125 -15.47 -0.94 1.57
N TYR A 126 -14.84 -0.67 2.69
CA TYR A 126 -14.66 0.67 3.21
C TYR A 126 -13.19 1.08 3.04
N PRO A 127 -12.91 2.31 2.57
CA PRO A 127 -11.54 2.82 2.49
C PRO A 127 -10.89 2.86 3.88
N SER A 128 -9.57 2.81 3.91
CA SER A 128 -8.82 3.08 5.14
C SER A 128 -9.11 4.50 5.65
N PRO A 129 -8.98 4.76 6.96
CA PRO A 129 -9.12 6.11 7.51
C PRO A 129 -8.28 7.16 6.76
N GLY A 130 -7.02 6.85 6.48
CA GLY A 130 -6.12 7.76 5.74
C GLY A 130 -6.56 8.01 4.29
N LEU A 131 -7.01 6.96 3.57
CA LEU A 131 -7.55 7.12 2.22
C LEU A 131 -8.84 7.94 2.23
N ALA A 132 -9.71 7.71 3.20
CA ALA A 132 -10.96 8.43 3.35
C ALA A 132 -10.73 9.92 3.61
N GLU A 133 -9.79 10.23 4.50
CA GLU A 133 -9.37 11.61 4.80
C GLU A 133 -8.74 12.27 3.57
N HIS A 134 -7.81 11.59 2.89
CA HIS A 134 -7.19 12.08 1.65
C HIS A 134 -8.25 12.49 0.61
N ILE A 135 -9.23 11.63 0.35
CA ILE A 135 -10.29 11.91 -0.63
C ILE A 135 -11.15 13.10 -0.17
N ARG A 136 -11.51 13.18 1.11
CA ARG A 136 -12.33 14.30 1.64
C ARG A 136 -11.60 15.64 1.55
N ILE A 137 -10.31 15.67 1.83
CA ILE A 137 -9.46 16.86 1.69
C ILE A 137 -9.35 17.27 0.22
N ARG A 138 -9.10 16.31 -0.68
CA ARG A 138 -8.99 16.55 -2.12
C ARG A 138 -10.28 17.10 -2.71
N ASP A 139 -11.40 16.45 -2.44
CA ASP A 139 -12.63 16.64 -3.21
C ASP A 139 -13.59 17.67 -2.61
N ARG A 140 -13.54 17.91 -1.29
CA ARG A 140 -14.22 18.95 -0.49
C ARG A 140 -15.76 18.93 -0.50
N THR A 141 -16.39 18.67 -1.63
CA THR A 141 -17.85 18.56 -1.82
C THR A 141 -18.21 17.31 -2.63
N CYS A 142 -19.49 16.97 -2.68
CA CYS A 142 -20.03 15.95 -3.56
C CYS A 142 -19.60 16.19 -5.02
N ARG A 143 -19.20 15.12 -5.71
CA ARG A 143 -18.64 15.19 -7.07
C ARG A 143 -19.66 15.16 -8.20
N PHE A 144 -20.94 15.22 -7.85
CA PHE A 144 -21.98 15.46 -8.84
C PHE A 144 -21.95 16.92 -9.31
N PRO A 145 -22.24 17.22 -10.61
CA PRO A 145 -22.17 18.57 -11.13
C PRO A 145 -22.99 19.58 -10.29
N GLY A 146 -22.31 20.63 -9.82
CA GLY A 146 -22.94 21.74 -9.08
C GLY A 146 -23.39 21.41 -7.64
N CYS A 147 -23.11 20.23 -7.09
CA CYS A 147 -23.56 19.89 -5.73
C CYS A 147 -22.64 20.50 -4.65
N PRO A 148 -23.15 21.37 -3.76
CA PRO A 148 -22.32 22.00 -2.73
C PRO A 148 -22.19 21.17 -1.44
N ARG A 149 -22.78 19.96 -1.38
CA ARG A 149 -22.81 19.18 -0.13
C ARG A 149 -21.39 18.81 0.30
N PRO A 150 -20.98 19.11 1.55
CA PRO A 150 -19.63 18.81 2.02
C PRO A 150 -19.28 17.32 1.94
N ALA A 151 -18.05 17.00 1.56
CA ALA A 151 -17.56 15.62 1.44
C ALA A 151 -17.61 14.86 2.79
N THR A 152 -17.56 15.57 3.91
CA THR A 152 -17.73 15.01 5.27
C THR A 152 -19.14 14.48 5.53
N SER A 153 -20.15 14.96 4.80
CA SER A 153 -21.53 14.49 4.84
C SER A 153 -21.89 13.55 3.68
N CYS A 154 -20.88 13.10 2.92
CA CYS A 154 -21.03 12.22 1.78
C CYS A 154 -20.49 10.82 2.09
N GLU A 155 -21.02 9.82 1.38
CA GLU A 155 -20.38 8.51 1.29
C GLU A 155 -19.21 8.59 0.32
N LEU A 156 -18.15 7.82 0.56
CA LEU A 156 -17.10 7.63 -0.43
C LEU A 156 -17.51 6.47 -1.31
N ASP A 157 -17.98 6.82 -2.50
CA ASP A 157 -18.61 5.90 -3.44
C ASP A 157 -17.63 5.49 -4.54
N HIS A 158 -17.77 4.24 -4.98
CA HIS A 158 -16.92 3.67 -6.03
C HIS A 158 -17.47 4.03 -7.42
N SER A 159 -16.65 4.65 -8.27
CA SER A 159 -16.99 4.95 -9.67
C SER A 159 -17.27 3.66 -10.44
N ILE A 160 -16.37 2.68 -10.33
CA ILE A 160 -16.60 1.28 -10.71
C ILE A 160 -16.93 0.51 -9.45
N ALA A 161 -18.15 0.01 -9.33
CA ALA A 161 -18.59 -0.75 -8.17
C ALA A 161 -17.62 -1.89 -7.82
N HIS A 162 -17.34 -2.09 -6.54
CA HIS A 162 -16.47 -3.19 -6.09
C HIS A 162 -17.00 -4.57 -6.51
N SER A 163 -18.33 -4.76 -6.58
CA SER A 163 -18.95 -5.99 -7.09
C SER A 163 -18.66 -6.26 -8.56
N LYS A 164 -18.23 -5.24 -9.32
CA LYS A 164 -17.79 -5.32 -10.72
C LYS A 164 -16.26 -5.32 -10.85
N GLY A 165 -15.53 -5.53 -9.75
CA GLY A 165 -14.08 -5.57 -9.72
C GLY A 165 -13.39 -4.23 -9.50
N GLY A 166 -14.14 -3.17 -9.14
CA GLY A 166 -13.53 -1.88 -8.81
C GLY A 166 -12.75 -1.90 -7.51
N GLU A 167 -11.51 -1.41 -7.53
CA GLU A 167 -10.66 -1.34 -6.34
C GLU A 167 -11.10 -0.22 -5.38
N THR A 168 -10.79 -0.38 -4.10
CA THR A 168 -10.96 0.69 -3.11
C THR A 168 -9.70 1.55 -3.11
N SER A 169 -9.66 2.55 -4.00
CA SER A 169 -8.49 3.39 -4.26
C SER A 169 -8.89 4.85 -4.52
N ASP A 170 -7.91 5.75 -4.46
CA ASP A 170 -8.07 7.18 -4.73
C ASP A 170 -8.59 7.47 -6.15
N GLY A 171 -8.22 6.63 -7.12
CA GLY A 171 -8.63 6.71 -8.53
C GLY A 171 -10.00 6.12 -8.84
N ASN A 172 -10.62 5.42 -7.88
CA ASN A 172 -11.95 4.83 -8.06
C ASN A 172 -12.97 5.30 -7.02
N LEU A 173 -12.58 6.16 -6.07
CA LEU A 173 -13.46 6.71 -5.05
C LEU A 173 -13.69 8.21 -5.23
N GLY A 174 -14.90 8.65 -4.90
CA GLY A 174 -15.28 10.06 -4.77
C GLY A 174 -16.44 10.27 -3.78
N PRO A 175 -16.53 11.45 -3.13
CA PRO A 175 -17.64 11.76 -2.26
C PRO A 175 -18.94 11.92 -3.05
N MET A 176 -19.95 11.14 -2.66
CA MET A 176 -21.29 11.18 -3.21
C MET A 176 -22.32 11.34 -2.09
N CYS A 177 -23.21 12.32 -2.23
CA CYS A 177 -24.31 12.42 -1.30
C CYS A 177 -25.36 11.35 -1.58
N PRO A 178 -26.23 11.00 -0.61
CA PRO A 178 -27.23 9.94 -0.81
C PRO A 178 -28.10 10.13 -2.06
N HIS A 179 -28.45 11.38 -2.39
CA HIS A 179 -29.23 11.71 -3.57
C HIS A 179 -28.50 11.40 -4.89
N HIS A 180 -27.24 11.83 -5.02
CA HIS A 180 -26.48 11.61 -6.25
C HIS A 180 -25.86 10.21 -6.35
N HIS A 181 -25.65 9.54 -5.21
CA HIS A 181 -25.31 8.12 -5.18
C HIS A 181 -26.45 7.30 -5.80
N HIS A 182 -27.69 7.60 -5.40
CA HIS A 182 -28.86 6.99 -6.03
C HIS A 182 -28.98 7.35 -7.52
N ALA A 183 -28.69 8.60 -7.91
CA ALA A 183 -28.73 9.03 -9.30
C ALA A 183 -27.74 8.27 -10.20
N LYS A 184 -26.55 7.93 -9.66
CA LYS A 184 -25.54 7.10 -10.32
C LYS A 184 -25.93 5.64 -10.41
N ASP A 185 -26.35 5.05 -9.28
CA ASP A 185 -26.53 3.59 -9.19
C ASP A 185 -27.85 3.11 -9.77
N HIS A 186 -28.89 3.96 -9.74
CA HIS A 186 -30.24 3.61 -10.14
C HIS A 186 -30.82 4.54 -11.21
N GLY A 187 -30.14 5.64 -11.55
CA GLY A 187 -30.56 6.57 -12.58
C GLY A 187 -29.87 6.33 -13.92
N PRO A 188 -30.20 7.14 -14.96
CA PRO A 188 -29.61 7.02 -16.29
C PRO A 188 -28.26 7.74 -16.42
N TRP A 189 -27.73 8.29 -15.32
CA TRP A 189 -26.45 9.00 -15.32
C TRP A 189 -25.30 8.01 -15.46
N LYS A 190 -24.31 8.38 -16.28
CA LYS A 190 -23.06 7.63 -16.39
C LYS A 190 -21.94 8.41 -15.74
N LEU A 191 -21.03 7.69 -15.09
CA LEU A 191 -19.88 8.25 -14.41
C LEU A 191 -18.61 7.57 -14.91
N GLU A 192 -17.62 8.39 -15.27
CA GLU A 192 -16.25 7.98 -15.51
C GLU A 192 -15.31 8.77 -14.61
N GLN A 193 -14.22 8.13 -14.17
CA GLN A 193 -13.19 8.76 -13.35
C GLN A 193 -11.81 8.55 -14.01
N PRO A 194 -11.44 9.36 -15.01
CA PRO A 194 -10.20 9.13 -15.79
C PRO A 194 -8.92 9.26 -14.96
N LYS A 195 -8.96 10.05 -13.88
CA LYS A 195 -7.85 10.20 -12.92
C LYS A 195 -8.39 10.55 -11.53
N PRO A 196 -7.61 10.33 -10.45
CA PRO A 196 -8.06 10.60 -9.09
C PRO A 196 -8.67 12.00 -8.93
N GLY A 197 -9.90 12.08 -8.39
CA GLY A 197 -10.64 13.33 -8.19
C GLY A 197 -11.31 13.94 -9.43
N HIS A 198 -10.99 13.51 -10.65
CA HIS A 198 -11.62 14.04 -11.86
C HIS A 198 -12.74 13.13 -12.32
N PHE A 199 -13.95 13.69 -12.43
CA PHE A 199 -15.16 12.95 -12.77
C PHE A 199 -15.77 13.52 -14.04
N ILE A 200 -16.21 12.62 -14.92
CA ILE A 200 -16.95 12.94 -16.13
C ILE A 200 -18.34 12.33 -15.96
N TRP A 201 -19.35 13.19 -15.87
CA TRP A 201 -20.75 12.78 -15.81
C TRP A 201 -21.41 12.95 -17.15
N THR A 202 -22.09 11.91 -17.63
CA THR A 202 -22.98 12.01 -18.78
C THR A 202 -24.43 11.97 -18.29
N SER A 203 -25.17 13.03 -18.61
CA SER A 203 -26.59 13.14 -18.31
C SER A 203 -27.43 12.20 -19.20
N PRO A 204 -28.71 11.96 -18.84
CA PRO A 204 -29.61 11.16 -19.67
C PRO A 204 -29.84 11.73 -21.07
N THR A 205 -29.67 13.04 -21.26
CA THR A 205 -29.79 13.74 -22.55
C THR A 205 -28.50 13.69 -23.38
N GLY A 206 -27.40 13.19 -22.83
CA GLY A 206 -26.10 13.08 -23.50
C GLY A 206 -25.12 14.21 -23.19
N ASP A 207 -25.54 15.25 -22.46
CA ASP A 207 -24.65 16.34 -22.04
C ASP A 207 -23.60 15.82 -21.07
N THR A 208 -22.37 16.29 -21.23
CA THR A 208 -21.22 15.85 -20.43
C THR A 208 -20.74 16.98 -19.52
N TYR A 209 -20.44 16.64 -18.26
CA TYR A 209 -20.01 17.57 -17.23
C TYR A 209 -18.70 17.08 -16.62
N GLU A 210 -17.65 17.90 -16.76
CA GLU A 210 -16.39 17.67 -16.07
C GLU A 210 -16.42 18.32 -14.68
N VAL A 211 -16.08 17.53 -13.67
CA VAL A 211 -16.01 17.97 -12.29
C VAL A 211 -14.63 17.59 -11.77
N ALA A 212 -13.76 18.59 -11.56
CA ALA A 212 -12.44 18.43 -10.92
C ALA A 212 -12.38 19.12 -9.53
N PRO A 213 -11.53 18.66 -8.59
CA PRO A 213 -11.28 19.40 -7.37
C PRO A 213 -10.54 20.71 -7.72
N GLU A 214 -10.85 21.77 -6.99
CA GLU A 214 -10.04 22.98 -7.05
C GLU A 214 -8.72 22.74 -6.30
N PRO A 215 -7.58 23.23 -6.83
CA PRO A 215 -6.32 23.21 -6.09
C PRO A 215 -6.47 23.85 -4.71
N LEU A 216 -5.86 23.25 -3.69
CA LEU A 216 -5.90 23.78 -2.31
C LEU A 216 -5.11 25.09 -2.18
N HIS A 217 -4.12 25.28 -3.03
CA HIS A 217 -3.31 26.46 -3.15
C HIS A 217 -2.90 26.63 -4.62
N GLU A 218 -2.41 27.82 -4.97
CA GLU A 218 -1.83 28.07 -6.29
C GLU A 218 -0.65 27.10 -6.54
N PRO A 219 -0.64 26.38 -7.68
CA PRO A 219 0.48 25.52 -8.03
C PRO A 219 1.76 26.33 -8.16
N GLN A 220 2.85 25.85 -7.55
CA GLN A 220 4.16 26.45 -7.79
C GLN A 220 4.53 26.23 -9.27
N PRO A 221 5.08 27.23 -9.98
CA PRO A 221 5.58 27.05 -11.33
C PRO A 221 6.63 25.94 -11.36
N ALA A 222 6.61 25.14 -12.43
CA ALA A 222 7.62 24.11 -12.63
C ALA A 222 9.02 24.77 -12.61
N PRO A 223 10.02 24.14 -11.97
CA PRO A 223 11.38 24.61 -12.11
C PRO A 223 11.75 24.64 -13.61
N PRO A 224 12.56 25.62 -14.05
CA PRO A 224 13.04 25.64 -15.41
C PRO A 224 13.71 24.31 -15.74
N ALA A 225 13.54 23.83 -16.98
CA ALA A 225 14.26 22.66 -17.45
C ALA A 225 15.77 22.87 -17.22
N PRO A 226 16.54 21.83 -16.85
CA PRO A 226 17.98 21.97 -16.75
C PRO A 226 18.52 22.46 -18.10
N ASP A 227 19.29 23.55 -18.07
CA ASP A 227 20.03 24.00 -19.23
C ASP A 227 20.95 22.86 -19.67
N ASN A 228 20.64 22.24 -20.81
CA ASN A 228 21.51 21.26 -21.44
C ASN A 228 22.76 21.91 -22.08
N ASP A 229 22.92 23.22 -21.89
CA ASP A 229 24.01 24.04 -22.40
C ASP A 229 25.16 24.25 -21.39
N ASP A 230 25.14 23.62 -20.20
CA ASP A 230 26.30 23.64 -19.31
C ASP A 230 27.42 22.82 -19.97
N PRO A 231 28.51 23.46 -20.48
CA PRO A 231 29.58 22.71 -21.11
C PRO A 231 30.19 21.75 -20.09
N PRO A 232 30.69 20.58 -20.52
CA PRO A 232 31.31 19.63 -19.60
C PRO A 232 32.40 20.34 -18.81
N ARG A 233 32.30 20.26 -17.47
CA ARG A 233 33.36 20.76 -16.59
C ARG A 233 34.60 19.91 -16.85
N PHE A 234 35.58 20.50 -17.54
CA PHE A 234 36.91 19.93 -17.77
C PHE A 234 37.68 19.79 -16.45
#